data_AF-A0A846Z1G6-F1
#
_entry.id   AF-A0A846Z1G6-F1
#
_cell.length_a   1.000
_cell.length_b   1.000
_cell.length_c   1.000
_cell.angle_alpha   90.00
_cell.angle_beta   90.00
_cell.angle_gamma   90.00
#
_symmetry.space_group_name_H-M   'P 1'
#
loop_
_entity.id
_entity.type
_entity.pdbx_description
1 polymer ?
#
loop_
_entity_poly.entity_id
_entity_poly.type
_entity_poly.pdbx_seq_one_letter_code
_entity_poly.pdbx_strand_id
1 'polypeptide(L)' 'MRDHGIAARDSKDPHGPVLHFTPDEWTTLLTRIKRGTVR' A
#
# COMPACT_ATOMS: atom_id res chain seq x y z
N MET A 1 -11.02 15.99 8.85
CA MET A 1 -10.11 15.59 7.75
C MET A 1 -10.56 14.20 7.34
N ARG A 2 -10.92 13.95 6.08
CA ARG A 2 -11.32 12.59 5.70
C ARG A 2 -10.07 11.71 5.78
N ASP A 3 -10.16 10.61 6.51
CA ASP A 3 -9.13 9.57 6.51
C ASP A 3 -9.13 8.93 5.12
N HIS A 4 -8.37 9.52 4.21
CA HIS A 4 -8.22 9.00 2.86
C HIS A 4 -7.25 7.81 2.92
N GLY A 5 -7.78 6.60 2.71
CA GLY A 5 -6.97 5.40 2.56
C GLY A 5 -6.17 5.40 1.25
N ILE A 6 -5.14 4.57 1.19
CA ILE A 6 -4.27 4.41 0.02
C ILE A 6 -4.59 3.07 -0.65
N ALA A 7 -4.82 3.08 -1.96
CA ALA A 7 -5.09 1.88 -2.74
C ALA A 7 -3.94 1.61 -3.72
N ALA A 8 -3.41 0.39 -3.71
CA ALA A 8 -2.43 -0.08 -4.68
C ALA A 8 -3.09 -1.15 -5.57
N ARG A 9 -3.02 -0.95 -6.90
CA ARG A 9 -3.50 -1.90 -7.89
C ARG A 9 -2.43 -2.14 -8.95
N ASP A 10 -2.46 -3.30 -9.58
CA ASP A 10 -1.67 -3.52 -10.79
C ASP A 10 -2.28 -2.71 -11.93
N SER A 11 -1.48 -1.81 -12.51
CA SER A 11 -1.90 -1.03 -13.68
C SER A 11 -2.11 -1.88 -14.94
N LYS A 12 -1.55 -3.09 -14.99
CA LYS A 12 -1.57 -4.00 -16.14
C LYS A 12 -2.69 -5.03 -16.07
N ASP A 13 -3.31 -5.20 -14.90
CA ASP A 13 -4.52 -6.01 -14.74
C ASP A 13 -5.66 -5.14 -14.22
N PRO A 14 -6.51 -4.60 -15.11
CA PRO A 14 -7.63 -3.75 -14.73
C PRO A 14 -8.66 -4.42 -13.83
N HIS A 15 -8.71 -5.77 -13.84
CA HIS A 15 -9.67 -6.59 -13.10
C HIS A 15 -9.03 -7.32 -11.92
N GLY A 16 -7.75 -7.09 -11.67
CA GLY A 16 -7.00 -7.68 -10.58
C GLY A 16 -7.36 -7.13 -9.21
N PRO A 17 -6.83 -7.74 -8.14
CA PRO A 17 -7.10 -7.32 -6.77
C PRO A 17 -6.56 -5.91 -6.49
N VAL A 18 -7.25 -5.18 -5.61
CA VAL A 18 -6.82 -3.89 -5.08
C VAL A 18 -6.46 -4.07 -3.61
N LEU A 19 -5.24 -3.69 -3.24
CA LEU A 19 -4.79 -3.66 -1.85
C LEU A 19 -5.13 -2.31 -1.25
N HIS A 20 -5.85 -2.31 -0.13
CA HIS A 20 -6.20 -1.10 0.61
C HIS A 20 -5.37 -0.99 1.88
N PHE A 21 -4.84 0.21 2.14
CA PHE A 21 -4.05 0.53 3.33
C PHE A 21 -4.66 1.73 4.04
N THR A 22 -4.65 1.68 5.36
CA THR A 22 -4.68 2.90 6.17
C THR A 22 -3.38 3.71 5.97
N PRO A 23 -3.38 5.02 6.30
CA PRO A 23 -2.16 5.83 6.23
C PRO A 23 -0.97 5.25 7.02
N ASP A 24 -1.24 4.67 8.19
CA ASP A 24 -0.23 4.09 9.08
C ASP A 24 0.35 2.78 8.51
N GLU A 25 -0.49 1.93 7.92
CA GLU A 25 -0.05 0.71 7.25
C GLU A 25 0.83 1.03 6.04
N TRP A 26 0.47 2.05 5.25
CA TRP A 26 1.28 2.48 4.12
C TRP A 26 2.66 3.00 4.55
N THR A 27 2.70 3.81 5.60
CA THR A 27 3.95 4.33 6.17
C THR A 27 4.84 3.19 6.69
N THR A 28 4.23 2.20 7.36
CA THR A 28 4.91 1.01 7.86
C THR A 28 5.48 0.17 6.72
N LEU A 29 4.69 -0.08 5.67
CA LEU A 29 5.10 -0.80 4.47
C LEU A 29 6.32 -0.15 3.81
N LEU A 30 6.24 1.16 3.53
CA LEU A 30 7.34 1.90 2.90
C LEU A 30 8.61 1.89 3.75
N THR A 31 8.46 2.01 5.08
CA THR A 31 9.60 1.95 6.00
C THR A 31 10.29 0.59 5.94
N ARG A 32 9.52 -0.51 5.93
CA ARG A 32 10.08 -1.86 5.82
C ARG A 32 10.79 -2.10 4.50
N ILE A 33 10.20 -1.66 3.39
CA ILE A 33 10.82 -1.74 2.05
C ILE A 33 12.15 -0.99 2.03
N LYS A 34 12.17 0.27 2.51
CA LYS A 34 13.38 1.10 2.56
C LYS A 34 14.48 0.52 3.43
N ARG A 35 14.12 -0.23 4.47
CA ARG A 35 15.07 -0.93 5.35
C ARG A 35 15.57 -2.26 4.76
N GLY A 36 15.05 -2.70 3.61
CA GLY A 36 15.36 -4.00 3.02
C GLY A 36 14.82 -5.17 3.83
N THR A 37 13.88 -4.92 4.74
CA THR A 37 13.24 -5.98 5.54
C THR A 37 11.98 -6.43 4.82
N VAL A 38 12.14 -7.43 3.95
CA VAL A 38 11.02 -8.20 3.39
C VAL A 38 11.07 -9.55 4.08
N ARG A 39 10.03 -9.89 4.83
CA ARG A 39 9.91 -11.21 5.46
C ARG A 39 8.80 -11.97 4.78
#